data_AF-A0A2V9PGM0-F1
#
_entry.id   AF-A0A2V9PGM0-F1
#
_cell.length_a   1.000
_cell.length_b   1.000
_cell.length_c   1.000
_cell.angle_alpha   90.00
_cell.angle_beta   90.00
_cell.angle_gamma   90.00
#
_symmetry.space_group_name_H-M   'P 1'
#
loop_
_entity.id
_entity.type
_entity.pdbx_description
1 polymer ?
#
loop_
_entity_poly.entity_id
_entity_poly.type
_entity_poly.pdbx_seq_one_letter_code
_entity_poly.pdbx_strand_id
1 'polypeptide(L)' 'ELRKVKSVLDRAGAQYASLSGSGSAIYGLFDSPQKAAAAAKKLERSGTRAVLTSTLTRQQYWKRLRAASS' A
#
# COMPACT_ATOMS: atom_id res chain seq x y z
N GLU A 1 6.71 -2.01 -16.73
CA GLU A 1 6.85 -1.57 -15.32
C GLU A 1 5.60 -1.79 -14.48
N LEU A 2 4.47 -1.10 -14.72
CA LEU A 2 3.27 -1.22 -13.86
C LEU A 2 2.74 -2.65 -13.67
N ARG A 3 2.69 -3.46 -14.74
CA ARG A 3 2.29 -4.87 -14.65
C ARG A 3 3.25 -5.71 -13.78
N LYS A 4 4.54 -5.37 -13.73
CA LYS A 4 5.54 -6.07 -12.90
C LYS A 4 5.29 -5.78 -11.42
N VAL A 5 5.08 -4.51 -11.07
CA VAL A 5 4.77 -4.09 -9.70
C VAL A 5 3.47 -4.75 -9.21
N LYS A 6 2.42 -4.75 -10.04
CA LYS A 6 1.18 -5.48 -9.73
C LYS A 6 1.43 -6.96 -9.46
N SER A 7 2.19 -7.63 -10.33
CA SER A 7 2.53 -9.06 -10.15
C SER A 7 3.31 -9.34 -8.86
N VAL A 8 4.19 -8.43 -8.44
CA VAL A 8 4.89 -8.55 -7.14
C VAL A 8 3.90 -8.48 -5.97
N LEU A 9 2.92 -7.57 -6.03
CA LEU A 9 1.90 -7.44 -4.99
C LEU A 9 0.99 -8.68 -4.94
N ASP A 10 0.52 -9.17 -6.09
CA ASP A 10 -0.30 -10.38 -6.18
C ASP A 10 0.44 -11.60 -5.59
N ARG A 11 1.70 -11.80 -5.99
CA ARG A 11 2.56 -12.90 -5.48
C ARG A 11 2.94 -12.73 -4.01
N ALA A 12 2.85 -11.52 -3.46
CA ALA A 12 3.06 -11.27 -2.04
C ALA A 12 1.79 -11.51 -1.20
N GLY A 13 0.68 -11.89 -1.82
CA GLY A 13 -0.58 -12.18 -1.14
C GLY A 13 -1.46 -10.95 -0.92
N ALA A 14 -1.36 -9.94 -1.81
CA ALA A 14 -2.35 -8.87 -1.83
C ALA A 14 -3.74 -9.45 -2.15
N GLN A 15 -4.75 -9.09 -1.38
CA GLN A 15 -6.15 -9.44 -1.67
C GLN A 15 -6.67 -8.69 -2.90
N TYR A 16 -6.09 -7.52 -3.17
CA TYR A 16 -6.39 -6.69 -4.31
C TYR A 16 -5.17 -5.87 -4.67
N ALA A 17 -4.84 -5.79 -5.96
CA ALA A 17 -3.79 -4.92 -6.46
C ALA A 17 -4.28 -4.14 -7.68
N SER A 18 -4.18 -2.82 -7.63
CA SER A 18 -4.70 -1.94 -8.67
C SER A 18 -3.96 -0.63 -8.78
N LEU A 19 -4.24 0.05 -9.88
CA LEU A 19 -3.77 1.39 -10.17
C LEU A 19 -4.58 2.42 -9.37
N SER A 20 -3.90 3.43 -8.86
CA SER A 20 -4.55 4.58 -8.22
C SER A 20 -4.90 5.63 -9.25
N GLY A 21 -6.19 5.91 -9.45
CA GLY A 21 -6.68 6.90 -10.43
C GLY A 21 -6.25 6.55 -11.85
N SER A 22 -5.73 7.53 -12.59
CA SER A 22 -5.15 7.34 -13.94
C SER A 22 -3.70 6.81 -13.91
N GLY A 23 -3.10 6.62 -12.74
CA GLY A 23 -1.70 6.22 -12.57
C GLY A 23 -0.72 7.34 -12.30
N SER A 24 0.58 7.07 -12.06
CA SER A 24 1.36 5.83 -12.23
C SER A 24 1.50 4.95 -10.98
N ALA A 25 0.86 5.31 -9.87
CA ALA A 25 0.96 4.59 -8.61
C ALA A 25 0.13 3.29 -8.61
N ILE A 26 0.70 2.23 -8.04
CA ILE A 26 0.00 0.96 -7.78
C ILE A 26 -0.04 0.74 -6.28
N TYR A 27 -1.18 0.26 -5.79
CA TYR A 27 -1.35 -0.15 -4.41
C TYR A 27 -1.80 -1.61 -4.33
N GLY A 28 -1.44 -2.25 -3.22
CA GLY A 28 -1.93 -3.57 -2.84
C GLY A 28 -2.62 -3.48 -1.49
N LEU A 29 -3.78 -4.12 -1.34
CA LEU A 29 -4.47 -4.28 -0.07
C LEU A 29 -4.10 -5.61 0.55
N PHE A 30 -3.72 -5.59 1.82
CA PHE A 30 -3.32 -6.77 2.57
C PHE A 30 -4.17 -6.89 3.84
N ASP A 31 -4.46 -8.11 4.24
CA ASP A 31 -5.11 -8.46 5.51
C ASP A 31 -4.16 -8.34 6.72
N SER A 32 -2.85 -8.26 6.47
CA SER A 32 -1.80 -8.28 7.48
C SER A 32 -0.76 -7.18 7.22
N PRO A 33 -0.42 -6.35 8.23
CA PRO A 33 0.67 -5.39 8.14
C PRO A 33 2.02 -6.04 7.79
N GLN A 34 2.27 -7.26 8.28
CA GLN A 34 3.50 -8.00 8.03
C GLN A 34 3.62 -8.39 6.55
N LYS A 35 2.53 -8.85 5.93
CA LYS A 35 2.51 -9.16 4.48
C LYS A 35 2.75 -7.90 3.64
N ALA A 36 2.11 -6.78 4.00
CA ALA A 36 2.30 -5.51 3.33
C ALA A 36 3.76 -5.01 3.43
N ALA A 37 4.36 -5.09 4.62
CA ALA A 37 5.77 -4.72 4.83
C ALA A 37 6.73 -5.62 4.04
N ALA A 38 6.46 -6.92 3.97
CA ALA A 38 7.27 -7.85 3.17
C ALA A 38 7.17 -7.54 1.66
N ALA A 39 5.98 -7.18 1.18
CA ALA A 39 5.77 -6.75 -0.21
C ALA A 39 6.53 -5.45 -0.54
N ALA A 40 6.45 -4.45 0.35
CA ALA A 40 7.19 -3.20 0.22
C ALA A 40 8.71 -3.45 0.13
N LYS A 41 9.26 -4.27 1.03
CA LYS A 41 10.68 -4.64 1.02
C LYS A 41 11.10 -5.35 -0.27
N LYS A 42 10.24 -6.20 -0.85
CA LYS A 42 10.52 -6.85 -2.15
C LYS A 42 10.57 -5.83 -3.29
N LEU A 43 9.65 -4.87 -3.30
CA LEU A 43 9.63 -3.79 -4.29
C LEU A 43 10.87 -2.90 -4.19
N GLU A 44 11.24 -2.50 -2.98
CA GLU A 44 12.43 -1.67 -2.73
C GLU A 44 13.72 -2.38 -3.18
N ARG A 45 13.86 -3.68 -2.91
CA ARG A 45 14.98 -4.50 -3.41
C ARG A 45 15.05 -4.59 -4.92
N SER A 46 13.92 -4.43 -5.61
CA SER A 46 13.87 -4.34 -7.08
C SER A 46 14.05 -2.92 -7.61
N GLY A 47 14.41 -1.95 -6.76
CA GLY A 47 14.59 -0.55 -7.13
C GLY A 47 13.28 0.24 -7.26
N THR A 48 12.14 -0.36 -6.91
CA THR A 48 10.84 0.32 -6.94
C THR A 48 10.54 0.93 -5.57
N ARG A 49 10.39 2.25 -5.50
CA ARG A 49 9.97 2.94 -4.27
C ARG A 49 8.61 2.40 -3.81
N ALA A 50 8.52 1.99 -2.55
CA ALA A 50 7.28 1.59 -1.90
C ALA A 50 7.04 2.45 -0.66
N VAL A 51 5.77 2.67 -0.32
CA VAL A 51 5.37 3.37 0.90
C VAL A 51 4.32 2.51 1.60
N LEU A 52 4.59 2.14 2.85
CA LEU A 52 3.63 1.40 3.67
C LEU A 52 2.61 2.38 4.26
N THR A 53 1.33 2.08 4.09
CA THR A 53 0.22 2.88 4.63
C THR A 53 -0.72 1.99 5.44
N SER A 54 -1.59 2.60 6.24
CA SER A 54 -2.65 1.90 6.96
C SER A 54 -3.99 2.51 6.59
N THR A 55 -4.95 1.66 6.23
CA THR A 55 -6.34 2.08 6.03
C THR A 55 -6.93 2.46 7.38
N LEU A 56 -7.38 3.72 7.49
CA LEU A 56 -8.04 4.20 8.67
C LEU A 56 -9.54 3.99 8.54
N THR A 57 -10.16 3.54 9.62
CA THR A 57 -11.60 3.68 9.77
C THR A 57 -11.98 5.16 9.81
N ARG A 58 -13.24 5.47 9.48
CA ARG A 58 -13.75 6.85 9.53
C ARG A 58 -13.53 7.50 10.91
N GLN A 59 -13.73 6.75 11.99
CA GLN A 59 -13.50 7.24 13.35
C GLN A 59 -12.02 7.57 13.61
N GLN A 60 -11.11 6.68 13.22
CA GLN A 60 -9.67 6.90 13.36
C GLN A 60 -9.19 8.10 12.53
N TYR A 61 -9.72 8.26 11.32
CA TYR A 61 -9.44 9.41 10.47
C TYR A 61 -9.79 10.73 11.17
N TRP A 62 -11.04 10.88 11.64
CA TRP A 62 -11.47 12.11 12.34
C TRP A 62 -10.76 12.34 13.66
N LYS A 63 -10.37 11.27 14.37
CA LYS A 63 -9.55 11.39 15.59
C LYS A 63 -8.17 11.97 15.26
N ARG A 64 -7.50 11.46 14.22
CA ARG A 64 -6.19 11.95 13.79
C ARG A 64 -6.25 13.35 13.23
N LEU A 65 -7.26 13.67 12.42
CA LEU A 65 -7.41 14.99 11.82
C LEU A 65 -7.56 16.07 12.89
N ARG A 66 -8.41 15.83 13.90
CA ARG A 66 -8.59 16.76 15.03
C ARG A 66 -7.33 16.93 15.87
N ALA A 67 -6.58 15.86 16.11
CA ALA A 67 -5.32 15.90 16.85
C ALA A 67 -4.17 16.61 16.10
N ALA A 68 -4.29 16.76 14.77
CA ALA A 68 -3.30 17.46 13.95
C ALA A 68 -3.58 18.97 13.80
N SER A 69 -4.74 19.45 14.26
CA SER A 69 -5.15 20.86 14.22
C SER A 69 -4.98 21.59 15.57
N SER A 70 -4.35 20.92 16.54
CA SER A 70 -4.08 21.37 17.90
C SER A 70 -2.59 21.38 18.15
#